data_AF-A0A2N9F0Z7-F1
#
_entry.id   AF-A0A2N9F0Z7-F1
#
_cell.length_a   1.000
_cell.length_b   1.000
_cell.length_c   1.000
_cell.angle_alpha   90.00
_cell.angle_beta   90.00
_cell.angle_gamma   90.00
#
_symmetry.space_group_name_H-M   'P 1'
#
loop_
_entity.id
_entity.type
_entity.pdbx_description
1 polymer ?
#
loop_
_entity_poly.entity_id
_entity_poly.type
_entity_poly.pdbx_seq_one_letter_code
_entity_poly.pdbx_strand_id
1 'polypeptide(L)'
;MLVFSEEKYLFSHFMKIVCSSDPDIIMGWDIQGGSLGFLAERASHLGIGLLNNISRTPSEIKIAAGDLDIPEKGNFDNLIPEQSNTDPVILEDAIIEDEWGRTHASGVHVGGRIVLNIWRLMRGEVKLNMYTIEAVAEAVLRRKIPSFRHKINRTSELARVFGIDFFSVVSRGSQYRVESMLLRLAHTQNYLAISPGSQQSLYPSMIIAYNLCFSTCLGNVAPSKANTLGVSSFSPDPYVLQSMKNEILLTPNGVMYVTSKQILHRVFNARQLALKLISNVTYGYTAAGFSGRMPCAELADSIVQCGRSTLEKAISFVNAHDKWKAKVIYGDTDSLFVLLKGRTVKESFQIGNEIASAITAMNPKPVTLKMEKVYHPCFLLTKKRYVGYSYETPEQTAPVFDAKGIETVRRDTCGAVAKTLEMSLRHFFEHQDISKVKAYLQRQWTRILSARVSLQDFVFAK
;
A
#
# COMPACT_ATOMS: atom_id res chain seq x y z
N MET A 1 4.74 -31.07 -13.43
CA MET A 1 4.04 -30.78 -12.17
C MET A 1 4.54 -31.79 -11.16
N LEU A 2 5.23 -31.36 -10.10
CA LEU A 2 5.73 -32.28 -9.07
C LEU A 2 4.57 -32.63 -8.13
N VAL A 3 4.35 -33.92 -7.92
CA VAL A 3 3.27 -34.43 -7.06
C VAL A 3 3.91 -35.34 -6.02
N PHE A 4 3.56 -35.15 -4.76
CA PHE A 4 4.07 -35.93 -3.63
C PHE A 4 2.91 -36.64 -2.97
N SER A 5 3.11 -37.91 -2.58
CA SER A 5 2.12 -38.71 -1.86
C SER A 5 1.97 -38.29 -0.39
N GLU A 6 3.06 -37.80 0.21
CA GLU A 6 3.09 -37.39 1.62
C GLU A 6 3.68 -35.99 1.81
N GLU A 7 3.20 -35.29 2.84
CA GLU A 7 3.67 -33.96 3.23
C GLU A 7 5.17 -33.93 3.55
N LYS A 8 5.73 -35.01 4.12
CA LYS A 8 7.15 -35.11 4.47
C LYS A 8 8.07 -34.96 3.24
N TYR A 9 7.70 -35.59 2.12
CA TYR A 9 8.44 -35.46 0.87
C TYR A 9 8.32 -34.06 0.28
N LEU A 10 7.14 -33.43 0.42
CA LEU A 10 6.93 -32.04 0.00
C LEU A 10 7.83 -31.08 0.80
N PHE A 11 7.91 -31.23 2.13
CA PHE A 11 8.83 -30.43 2.96
C PHE A 11 10.29 -30.65 2.57
N SER A 12 10.70 -31.91 2.37
CA SER A 12 12.06 -32.25 1.95
C SER A 12 12.43 -31.59 0.62
N HIS A 13 11.50 -31.60 -0.34
CA HIS A 13 11.70 -30.97 -1.63
C HIS A 13 11.68 -29.43 -1.54
N PHE A 14 10.78 -28.85 -0.75
CA PHE A 14 10.73 -27.41 -0.51
C PHE A 14 12.05 -26.89 0.09
N MET A 15 12.60 -27.57 1.10
CA MET A 15 13.89 -27.23 1.69
C MET A 15 15.02 -27.31 0.65
N LYS A 16 15.06 -28.35 -0.18
CA LYS A 16 16.02 -28.46 -1.29
C LYS A 16 15.94 -27.29 -2.25
N ILE A 17 14.74 -26.87 -2.65
CA ILE A 17 14.55 -25.70 -3.52
C ILE A 17 15.14 -24.45 -2.85
N VAL A 18 14.74 -24.16 -1.61
CA VAL A 18 15.22 -22.96 -0.89
C VAL A 18 16.73 -22.95 -0.77
N CYS A 19 17.34 -24.07 -0.39
CA CYS A 19 18.80 -24.16 -0.27
C CYS A 19 19.52 -24.10 -1.62
N SER A 20 18.96 -24.69 -2.69
CA SER A 20 19.57 -24.66 -4.03
C SER A 20 19.47 -23.31 -4.72
N SER A 21 18.38 -22.58 -4.49
CA SER A 21 18.20 -21.21 -4.99
C SER A 21 18.91 -20.18 -4.15
N ASP A 22 19.26 -20.53 -2.91
CA ASP A 22 19.91 -19.73 -1.88
C ASP A 22 19.46 -18.24 -1.83
N PRO A 23 18.17 -17.95 -1.60
CA PRO A 23 17.68 -16.56 -1.59
C PRO A 23 18.19 -15.79 -0.36
N ASP A 24 18.66 -14.56 -0.58
CA ASP A 24 19.00 -13.64 0.50
C ASP A 24 17.78 -13.16 1.29
N ILE A 25 16.66 -12.98 0.61
CA ILE A 25 15.41 -12.45 1.16
C ILE A 25 14.29 -13.44 0.94
N ILE A 26 13.61 -13.80 2.03
CA ILE A 26 12.36 -14.55 2.02
C ILE A 26 11.23 -13.59 2.40
N MET A 27 10.24 -13.44 1.54
CA MET A 27 9.11 -12.52 1.76
C MET A 27 7.77 -13.18 1.48
N GLY A 28 6.73 -12.74 2.19
CA GLY A 28 5.37 -13.27 2.06
C GLY A 28 4.35 -12.31 2.66
N TRP A 29 3.09 -12.40 2.19
CA TRP A 29 2.04 -11.46 2.62
C TRP A 29 1.85 -11.48 4.12
N ASP A 30 1.58 -12.67 4.68
CA ASP A 30 1.56 -12.95 6.11
C ASP A 30 2.48 -14.14 6.41
N ILE A 31 3.77 -13.85 6.58
CA ILE A 31 4.80 -14.86 6.83
C ILE A 31 4.56 -15.60 8.15
N GLN A 32 4.09 -14.89 9.17
CA GLN A 32 3.98 -15.41 10.52
C GLN A 32 2.86 -16.45 10.65
N GLY A 33 1.62 -16.07 10.32
CA GLY A 33 0.46 -16.95 10.53
C GLY A 33 0.02 -17.72 9.29
N GLY A 34 0.17 -17.15 8.10
CA GLY A 34 -0.40 -17.69 6.86
C GLY A 34 0.58 -18.39 5.91
N SER A 35 1.89 -18.37 6.18
CA SER A 35 2.91 -18.86 5.26
C SER A 35 4.04 -19.59 5.97
N LEU A 36 5.27 -19.04 6.04
CA LEU A 36 6.43 -19.77 6.53
C LEU A 36 6.29 -20.21 7.99
N GLY A 37 5.70 -19.40 8.86
CA GLY A 37 5.43 -19.78 10.26
C GLY A 37 4.44 -20.93 10.36
N PHE A 38 3.35 -20.92 9.58
CA PHE A 38 2.44 -22.07 9.49
C PHE A 38 3.15 -23.34 9.00
N LEU A 39 4.00 -23.22 7.98
CA LEU A 39 4.80 -24.34 7.48
C LEU A 39 5.77 -24.85 8.54
N ALA A 40 6.39 -23.97 9.31
CA ALA A 40 7.30 -24.34 10.39
C ALA A 40 6.58 -25.07 11.52
N GLU A 41 5.41 -24.57 11.95
CA GLU A 41 4.56 -25.25 12.93
C GLU A 41 4.12 -26.63 12.43
N ARG A 42 3.67 -26.74 11.17
CA ARG A 42 3.26 -28.01 10.58
C ARG A 42 4.42 -28.99 10.43
N ALA A 43 5.59 -28.52 10.03
CA ALA A 43 6.80 -29.32 9.93
C ALA A 43 7.24 -29.84 11.30
N SER A 44 7.16 -29.02 12.34
CA SER A 44 7.46 -29.41 13.72
C SER A 44 6.59 -30.56 14.20
N HIS A 45 5.27 -30.53 13.91
CA HIS A 45 4.37 -31.67 14.20
C HIS A 45 4.75 -32.97 13.48
N LEU A 46 5.48 -32.89 12.37
CA LEU A 46 6.00 -34.04 11.63
C LEU A 46 7.43 -34.44 12.05
N GLY A 47 8.00 -33.77 13.06
CA GLY A 47 9.37 -33.97 13.53
C GLY A 47 10.45 -33.31 12.65
N ILE A 48 10.08 -32.31 11.84
CA ILE A 48 10.98 -31.65 10.90
C ILE A 48 11.29 -30.22 11.36
N GLY A 49 12.56 -29.94 11.69
CA GLY A 49 13.07 -28.61 12.01
C GLY A 49 13.22 -27.70 10.78
N LEU A 50 12.11 -27.28 10.17
CA LEU A 50 12.10 -26.56 8.88
C LEU A 50 13.00 -25.32 8.89
N LEU A 51 12.85 -24.42 9.87
CA LEU A 51 13.58 -23.14 9.91
C LEU A 51 15.09 -23.33 10.04
N ASN A 52 15.51 -24.31 10.83
CA ASN A 52 16.92 -24.66 11.00
C ASN A 52 17.49 -25.28 9.72
N ASN A 53 16.72 -26.12 9.03
CA ASN A 53 17.18 -26.80 7.82
C ASN A 53 17.30 -25.86 6.60
N ILE A 54 16.51 -24.79 6.54
CA ILE A 54 16.62 -23.76 5.49
C ILE A 54 17.57 -22.61 5.87
N SER A 55 18.09 -22.61 7.10
CA SER A 55 19.09 -21.65 7.58
C SER A 55 20.41 -21.75 6.82
N ARG A 56 21.13 -20.64 6.69
CA ARG A 56 22.53 -20.63 6.24
C ARG A 56 23.52 -20.89 7.39
N THR A 57 23.05 -20.82 8.64
CA THR A 57 23.88 -21.14 9.80
C THR A 57 24.12 -22.66 9.83
N PRO A 58 25.37 -23.13 9.98
CA PRO A 58 25.64 -24.55 10.18
C PRO A 58 24.95 -25.01 11.47
N SER A 59 24.17 -26.09 11.40
CA SER A 59 23.65 -26.76 12.59
C SER A 59 24.79 -27.45 13.33
N GLU A 60 24.74 -27.55 14.65
CA GLU A 60 25.75 -28.27 15.46
C GLU A 60 25.95 -29.72 14.97
N ILE A 61 24.91 -30.33 14.41
CA ILE A 61 24.93 -31.65 13.75
C ILE A 61 25.86 -31.68 12.53
N LYS A 62 25.99 -30.57 11.78
CA LYS A 62 26.94 -30.45 10.65
C LYS A 62 28.37 -30.20 11.10
N ILE A 63 28.57 -29.66 12.31
CA ILE A 63 29.90 -29.46 12.88
C ILE A 63 30.48 -30.81 13.32
N ALA A 64 29.67 -31.66 13.96
CA ALA A 64 30.09 -33.02 14.34
C ALA A 64 30.37 -33.95 13.13
N ALA A 65 29.72 -33.71 11.99
CA ALA A 65 29.96 -34.48 10.76
C ALA A 65 31.22 -34.01 9.97
N GLY A 66 31.73 -32.82 10.27
CA GLY A 66 32.93 -32.27 9.62
C GLY A 66 34.25 -32.81 10.15
N ASP A 67 34.25 -33.48 11.30
CA ASP A 67 35.44 -34.05 11.95
C ASP A 67 35.73 -35.53 11.59
N LEU A 68 34.96 -36.11 10.66
CA LEU A 68 35.21 -37.45 10.12
C LEU A 68 35.50 -37.36 8.61
N ASP A 69 36.78 -37.20 8.28
CA ASP A 69 37.32 -37.33 6.93
C ASP A 69 36.98 -38.72 6.32
N ILE A 70 36.06 -38.77 5.35
CA ILE A 70 35.89 -39.91 4.44
C ILE A 70 35.68 -39.38 3.00
N PRO A 71 36.40 -39.88 1.98
CA PRO A 71 36.50 -39.23 0.69
C PRO A 71 35.27 -39.44 -0.21
N GLU A 72 35.07 -38.45 -1.09
CA GLU A 72 34.05 -38.42 -2.14
C GLU A 72 34.08 -39.66 -3.05
N LYS A 73 32.97 -40.42 -3.07
CA LYS A 73 32.29 -40.98 -4.26
C LYS A 73 31.28 -42.06 -3.84
N GLY A 74 30.00 -41.88 -4.18
CA GLY A 74 29.03 -42.97 -4.17
C GLY A 74 27.58 -42.52 -4.04
N ASN A 75 26.73 -43.02 -4.95
CA ASN A 75 25.28 -42.87 -4.97
C ASN A 75 24.62 -42.99 -3.60
N PHE A 76 23.74 -42.04 -3.25
CA PHE A 76 22.75 -42.21 -2.18
C PHE A 76 21.38 -42.54 -2.78
N ASP A 77 21.27 -43.77 -3.29
CA ASP A 77 19.99 -44.46 -3.36
C ASP A 77 19.90 -45.40 -2.15
N ASN A 78 18.75 -45.35 -1.47
CA ASN A 78 18.29 -46.24 -0.41
C ASN A 78 19.08 -46.19 0.90
N LEU A 79 18.45 -45.65 1.95
CA LEU A 79 18.39 -46.21 3.31
C LEU A 79 17.54 -45.27 4.19
N ILE A 80 16.30 -45.66 4.43
CA ILE A 80 15.57 -45.27 5.64
C ILE A 80 16.01 -46.29 6.69
N PRO A 81 16.65 -45.93 7.81
CA PRO A 81 16.76 -46.84 8.92
C PRO A 81 15.46 -46.76 9.72
N GLU A 82 14.66 -47.82 9.67
CA GLU A 82 13.83 -48.18 10.81
C GLU A 82 14.79 -48.51 11.97
N GLN A 83 14.73 -47.74 13.05
CA GLN A 83 15.09 -48.26 14.36
C GLN A 83 14.43 -47.45 15.48
N SER A 84 13.54 -48.15 16.16
CA SER A 84 13.06 -47.90 17.51
C SER A 84 14.24 -47.80 18.49
N ASN A 85 14.35 -46.69 19.21
CA ASN A 85 14.69 -46.69 20.63
C ASN A 85 14.32 -45.34 21.23
N THR A 86 13.67 -45.43 22.38
CA THR A 86 13.16 -44.34 23.20
C THR A 86 14.31 -43.60 23.86
N ASP A 87 14.61 -42.40 23.37
CA ASP A 87 15.23 -41.33 24.15
C ASP A 87 14.39 -40.06 23.91
N PRO A 88 14.15 -39.23 24.94
CA PRO A 88 13.36 -38.02 24.77
C PRO A 88 14.17 -37.07 23.90
N VAL A 89 13.76 -36.92 22.64
CA VAL A 89 14.20 -35.83 21.77
C VAL A 89 13.92 -34.55 22.54
N ILE A 90 14.98 -33.88 22.98
CA ILE A 90 14.90 -32.53 23.52
C ILE A 90 14.32 -31.69 22.39
N LEU A 91 13.04 -31.38 22.50
CA LEU A 91 12.34 -30.45 21.63
C LEU A 91 12.91 -29.06 21.95
N GLU A 92 14.10 -28.77 21.45
CA GLU A 92 14.64 -27.41 21.53
C GLU A 92 13.62 -26.48 20.90
N ASP A 93 13.21 -25.49 21.68
CA ASP A 93 12.24 -24.46 21.35
C ASP A 93 12.62 -23.77 20.02
N ALA A 94 12.16 -24.33 18.90
CA ALA A 94 12.42 -23.83 17.55
C ALA A 94 11.73 -22.48 17.27
N ILE A 95 11.12 -21.89 18.29
CA ILE A 95 10.50 -20.59 18.27
C ILE A 95 11.18 -19.77 19.35
N ILE A 96 12.30 -19.12 19.00
CA ILE A 96 12.86 -18.04 19.81
C ILE A 96 11.70 -17.13 20.22
N GLU A 97 11.46 -16.96 21.51
CA GLU A 97 10.41 -16.10 22.04
C GLU A 97 10.77 -14.62 21.86
N ASP A 98 10.91 -14.19 20.62
CA ASP A 98 11.05 -12.79 20.26
C ASP A 98 9.65 -12.15 20.18
N GLU A 99 9.10 -11.82 21.35
CA GLU A 99 7.81 -11.13 21.48
C GLU A 99 7.80 -9.79 20.72
N TRP A 100 8.95 -9.10 20.65
CA TRP A 100 9.10 -7.88 19.88
C TRP A 100 9.03 -8.16 18.37
N GLY A 101 9.77 -9.15 17.87
CA GLY A 101 9.71 -9.58 16.47
C GLY A 101 8.32 -10.07 16.06
N ARG A 102 7.63 -10.78 16.96
CA ARG A 102 6.23 -11.22 16.76
C ARG A 102 5.26 -10.06 16.69
N THR A 103 5.51 -8.93 17.33
CA THR A 103 4.60 -7.77 17.33
C THR A 103 4.97 -6.69 16.32
N HIS A 104 6.26 -6.54 15.99
CA HIS A 104 6.79 -5.43 15.19
C HIS A 104 7.55 -5.84 13.91
N ALA A 105 8.01 -7.09 13.76
CA ALA A 105 8.81 -7.55 12.61
C ALA A 105 8.17 -8.76 11.89
N SER A 106 8.95 -9.75 11.42
CA SER A 106 8.42 -10.94 10.74
C SER A 106 7.81 -11.98 11.69
N GLY A 107 8.22 -11.99 12.96
CA GLY A 107 7.88 -13.03 13.94
C GLY A 107 8.47 -14.41 13.65
N VAL A 108 9.21 -14.56 12.55
CA VAL A 108 9.87 -15.80 12.09
C VAL A 108 11.31 -15.45 11.72
N HIS A 109 12.26 -16.22 12.25
CA HIS A 109 13.69 -16.05 11.99
C HIS A 109 14.25 -17.24 11.23
N VAL A 110 15.11 -16.96 10.24
CA VAL A 110 15.87 -17.96 9.50
C VAL A 110 17.32 -17.50 9.47
N GLY A 111 18.21 -18.25 10.11
CA GLY A 111 19.61 -17.86 10.25
C GLY A 111 20.27 -17.57 8.89
N GLY A 112 20.96 -16.43 8.80
CA GLY A 112 21.65 -15.97 7.59
C GLY A 112 20.73 -15.55 6.42
N ARG A 113 19.41 -15.45 6.63
CA ARG A 113 18.45 -14.92 5.64
C ARG A 113 17.62 -13.78 6.21
N ILE A 114 17.24 -12.83 5.35
CA ILE A 114 16.35 -11.73 5.73
C ILE A 114 14.90 -12.17 5.51
N VAL A 115 14.06 -12.08 6.54
CA VAL A 115 12.65 -12.46 6.46
C VAL A 115 11.75 -11.23 6.52
N LEU A 116 10.96 -10.99 5.49
CA LEU A 116 10.11 -9.81 5.35
C LEU A 116 8.61 -10.15 5.34
N ASN A 117 7.90 -9.67 6.35
CA ASN A 117 6.44 -9.76 6.41
C ASN A 117 5.79 -8.55 5.72
N ILE A 118 5.23 -8.78 4.53
CA ILE A 118 4.85 -7.70 3.61
C ILE A 118 3.67 -6.89 4.15
N TRP A 119 2.67 -7.50 4.79
CA TRP A 119 1.52 -6.72 5.28
C TRP A 119 1.93 -5.69 6.34
N ARG A 120 2.97 -5.98 7.13
CA ARG A 120 3.52 -5.06 8.14
C ARG A 120 4.32 -3.92 7.52
N LEU A 121 5.13 -4.24 6.50
CA LEU A 121 5.80 -3.20 5.71
C LEU A 121 4.77 -2.26 5.08
N MET A 122 3.71 -2.81 4.49
CA MET A 122 2.62 -2.03 3.91
C MET A 122 1.86 -1.20 4.95
N ARG A 123 1.75 -1.67 6.20
CA ARG A 123 1.17 -0.89 7.31
C ARG A 123 2.01 0.32 7.68
N GLY A 124 3.34 0.21 7.60
CA GLY A 124 4.25 1.34 7.79
C GLY A 124 4.16 2.36 6.65
N GLU A 125 4.05 1.89 5.41
CA GLU A 125 4.13 2.73 4.21
C GLU A 125 2.79 3.38 3.80
N VAL A 126 1.67 2.65 3.89
CA VAL A 126 0.38 3.08 3.37
C VAL A 126 -0.65 3.11 4.50
N LYS A 127 -1.34 4.24 4.67
CA LYS A 127 -2.41 4.37 5.67
C LYS A 127 -3.74 3.90 5.09
N LEU A 128 -4.16 2.69 5.47
CA LEU A 128 -5.42 2.08 5.07
C LEU A 128 -6.28 1.71 6.29
N ASN A 129 -7.55 1.42 6.05
CA ASN A 129 -8.47 0.88 7.06
C ASN A 129 -8.36 -0.64 7.19
N MET A 130 -8.01 -1.34 6.09
CA MET A 130 -7.84 -2.78 6.05
C MET A 130 -6.53 -3.13 5.32
N TYR A 131 -5.80 -4.10 5.85
CA TYR A 131 -4.50 -4.55 5.32
C TYR A 131 -4.54 -5.99 4.79
N THR A 132 -5.69 -6.42 4.24
CA THR A 132 -5.73 -7.66 3.46
C THR A 132 -5.02 -7.46 2.13
N ILE A 133 -4.56 -8.56 1.51
CA ILE A 133 -3.86 -8.48 0.22
C ILE A 133 -4.72 -7.83 -0.86
N GLU A 134 -6.02 -8.07 -0.85
CA GLU A 134 -6.98 -7.50 -1.79
C GLU A 134 -7.15 -5.99 -1.59
N ALA A 135 -7.26 -5.55 -0.34
CA ALA A 135 -7.41 -4.13 0.00
C ALA A 135 -6.16 -3.33 -0.38
N VAL A 136 -4.97 -3.87 -0.09
CA VAL A 136 -3.72 -3.21 -0.45
C VAL A 136 -3.50 -3.25 -1.96
N ALA A 137 -3.80 -4.35 -2.65
CA ALA A 137 -3.70 -4.43 -4.10
C ALA A 137 -4.64 -3.44 -4.80
N GLU A 138 -5.85 -3.23 -4.30
CA GLU A 138 -6.76 -2.22 -4.83
C GLU A 138 -6.21 -0.79 -4.60
N ALA A 139 -5.67 -0.52 -3.42
CA ALA A 139 -5.14 0.80 -3.07
C ALA A 139 -3.85 1.15 -3.83
N VAL A 140 -2.92 0.20 -3.92
CA VAL A 140 -1.56 0.40 -4.45
C VAL A 140 -1.50 0.09 -5.95
N LEU A 141 -2.00 -1.09 -6.36
CA LEU A 141 -1.91 -1.56 -7.74
C LEU A 141 -3.12 -1.16 -8.59
N ARG A 142 -4.17 -0.58 -7.98
CA ARG A 142 -5.46 -0.29 -8.64
C ARG A 142 -6.10 -1.53 -9.26
N ARG A 143 -5.88 -2.69 -8.66
CA ARG A 143 -6.41 -3.98 -9.14
C ARG A 143 -7.26 -4.63 -8.06
N LYS A 144 -8.51 -4.94 -8.41
CA LYS A 144 -9.37 -5.78 -7.57
C LYS A 144 -8.97 -7.24 -7.72
N ILE A 145 -8.59 -7.87 -6.62
CA ILE A 145 -8.25 -9.29 -6.57
C ILE A 145 -9.42 -10.04 -5.94
N PRO A 146 -9.98 -11.07 -6.60
CA PRO A 146 -11.03 -11.87 -6.00
C PRO A 146 -10.48 -12.71 -4.83
N SER A 147 -11.19 -12.69 -3.70
CA SER A 147 -10.88 -13.55 -2.54
C SER A 147 -11.76 -14.80 -2.57
N PHE A 148 -11.15 -15.98 -2.56
CA PHE A 148 -11.86 -17.26 -2.60
C PHE A 148 -11.81 -17.95 -1.23
N ARG A 149 -12.76 -17.65 -0.33
CA ARG A 149 -12.91 -18.38 0.94
C ARG A 149 -13.58 -19.75 0.72
N HIS A 150 -12.97 -20.82 1.25
CA HIS A 150 -13.53 -22.17 1.42
C HIS A 150 -14.33 -22.77 0.24
N LYS A 151 -14.07 -22.33 -0.99
CA LYS A 151 -14.66 -22.95 -2.19
C LYS A 151 -13.83 -24.09 -2.74
N ILE A 152 -12.67 -24.42 -2.17
CA ILE A 152 -11.84 -25.54 -2.66
C ILE A 152 -12.65 -26.83 -2.70
N ASN A 153 -13.43 -27.16 -1.66
CA ASN A 153 -14.22 -28.40 -1.67
C ASN A 153 -15.30 -28.38 -2.75
N ARG A 154 -16.14 -27.33 -2.80
CA ARG A 154 -17.20 -27.22 -3.83
C ARG A 154 -16.64 -27.14 -5.25
N THR A 155 -15.56 -26.39 -5.47
CA THR A 155 -14.90 -26.26 -6.78
C THR A 155 -14.22 -27.56 -7.18
N SER A 156 -13.64 -28.30 -6.23
CA SER A 156 -13.06 -29.63 -6.44
C SER A 156 -14.14 -30.68 -6.76
N GLU A 157 -15.28 -30.66 -6.06
CA GLU A 157 -16.44 -31.50 -6.38
C GLU A 157 -16.97 -31.20 -7.79
N LEU A 158 -17.15 -29.92 -8.13
CA LEU A 158 -17.59 -29.53 -9.47
C LEU A 158 -16.54 -29.90 -10.54
N ALA A 159 -15.25 -29.82 -10.25
CA ALA A 159 -14.18 -30.26 -11.14
C ALA A 159 -14.29 -31.77 -11.43
N ARG A 160 -14.56 -32.58 -10.40
CA ARG A 160 -14.79 -34.03 -10.53
C ARG A 160 -16.07 -34.33 -11.31
N VAL A 161 -17.17 -33.64 -11.01
CA VAL A 161 -18.47 -33.81 -11.70
C VAL A 161 -18.36 -33.45 -13.18
N PHE A 162 -17.79 -32.29 -13.49
CA PHE A 162 -17.63 -31.82 -14.86
C PHE A 162 -16.42 -32.43 -15.58
N GLY A 163 -15.58 -33.21 -14.90
CA GLY A 163 -14.37 -33.82 -15.45
C GLY A 163 -13.44 -32.80 -16.12
N ILE A 164 -13.22 -31.65 -15.48
CA ILE A 164 -12.34 -30.57 -15.95
C ILE A 164 -11.37 -30.18 -14.84
N ASP A 165 -10.29 -29.48 -15.19
CA ASP A 165 -9.33 -29.01 -14.18
C ASP A 165 -9.97 -27.99 -13.22
N PHE A 166 -9.44 -27.95 -12.00
CA PHE A 166 -9.94 -27.10 -10.91
C PHE A 166 -10.02 -25.61 -11.30
N PHE A 167 -9.02 -25.11 -12.04
CA PHE A 167 -8.97 -23.71 -12.43
C PHE A 167 -10.00 -23.38 -13.52
N SER A 168 -10.29 -24.32 -14.43
CA SER A 168 -11.35 -24.19 -15.43
C SER A 168 -12.74 -24.09 -14.83
N VAL A 169 -13.00 -24.70 -13.67
CA VAL A 169 -14.29 -24.51 -12.96
C VAL A 169 -14.49 -23.05 -12.57
N VAL A 170 -13.43 -22.33 -12.21
CA VAL A 170 -13.48 -20.92 -11.78
C VAL A 170 -13.46 -19.97 -12.98
N SER A 171 -12.63 -20.27 -13.98
CA SER A 171 -12.28 -19.34 -15.06
C SER A 171 -13.09 -19.53 -16.34
N ARG A 172 -13.69 -20.71 -16.58
CA ARG A 172 -14.42 -21.01 -17.82
C ARG A 172 -15.93 -20.97 -17.61
N GLY A 173 -16.64 -20.50 -18.64
CA GLY A 173 -18.09 -20.37 -18.64
C GLY A 173 -18.83 -21.70 -18.62
N SER A 174 -20.16 -21.65 -18.50
CA SER A 174 -21.04 -22.83 -18.44
C SER A 174 -20.91 -23.74 -19.66
N GLN A 175 -20.65 -23.18 -20.85
CA GLN A 175 -20.48 -23.94 -22.09
C GLN A 175 -19.36 -24.98 -22.02
N TYR A 176 -18.17 -24.60 -21.53
CA TYR A 176 -17.02 -25.51 -21.39
C TYR A 176 -17.31 -26.70 -20.47
N ARG A 177 -18.16 -26.49 -19.45
CA ARG A 177 -18.56 -27.54 -18.51
C ARG A 177 -19.48 -28.56 -19.17
N VAL A 178 -20.41 -28.10 -20.00
CA VAL A 178 -21.34 -28.95 -20.75
C VAL A 178 -20.61 -29.72 -21.85
N GLU A 179 -19.72 -29.05 -22.59
CA GLU A 179 -18.92 -29.68 -23.65
C GLU A 179 -18.05 -30.82 -23.10
N SER A 180 -17.37 -30.63 -21.96
CA SER A 180 -16.57 -31.70 -21.34
C SER A 180 -17.40 -32.93 -20.96
N MET A 181 -18.64 -32.75 -20.53
CA MET A 181 -19.54 -33.87 -20.23
C MET A 181 -20.04 -34.57 -21.51
N LEU A 182 -20.46 -33.78 -22.51
CA LEU A 182 -20.98 -34.30 -23.78
C LEU A 182 -19.92 -35.05 -24.59
N LEU A 183 -18.67 -34.56 -24.62
CA LEU A 183 -17.58 -35.23 -25.34
C LEU A 183 -17.26 -36.60 -24.73
N ARG A 184 -17.31 -36.71 -23.40
CA ARG A 184 -17.10 -38.00 -22.71
C ARG A 184 -18.24 -38.98 -22.98
N LEU A 185 -19.50 -38.52 -23.01
CA LEU A 185 -20.65 -39.34 -23.38
C LEU A 185 -20.62 -39.75 -24.86
N ALA A 186 -20.22 -38.84 -25.75
CA ALA A 186 -20.08 -39.15 -27.17
C ALA A 186 -19.00 -40.23 -27.40
N HIS A 187 -17.88 -40.14 -26.68
CA HIS A 187 -16.82 -41.14 -26.73
C HIS A 187 -17.28 -42.53 -26.24
N THR A 188 -18.07 -42.62 -25.16
CA THR A 188 -18.55 -43.92 -24.66
C THR A 188 -19.58 -44.57 -25.59
N GLN A 189 -20.26 -43.78 -26.42
CA GLN A 189 -21.30 -44.25 -27.34
C GLN A 189 -20.83 -44.27 -28.81
N ASN A 190 -19.54 -44.08 -29.06
CA ASN A 190 -18.95 -44.06 -30.41
C ASN A 190 -19.57 -42.99 -31.35
N TYR A 191 -20.05 -41.88 -30.78
CA TYR A 191 -20.53 -40.73 -31.54
C TYR A 191 -19.40 -39.77 -31.88
N LEU A 192 -19.45 -39.22 -33.10
CA LEU A 192 -18.56 -38.16 -33.55
C LEU A 192 -19.13 -36.79 -33.16
N ALA A 193 -18.43 -36.06 -32.29
CA ALA A 193 -18.80 -34.70 -31.93
C ALA A 193 -18.39 -33.72 -33.05
N ILE A 194 -19.38 -33.12 -33.71
CA ILE A 194 -19.16 -32.11 -34.76
C ILE A 194 -18.91 -30.76 -34.08
N SER A 195 -17.67 -30.26 -34.16
CA SER A 195 -17.32 -28.91 -33.68
C SER A 195 -17.39 -27.91 -34.85
N PRO A 196 -18.08 -26.76 -34.72
CA PRO A 196 -17.92 -25.67 -35.67
C PRO A 196 -16.49 -25.13 -35.58
N GLY A 197 -15.83 -25.00 -36.74
CA GLY A 197 -14.41 -24.65 -36.88
C GLY A 197 -13.99 -23.41 -36.10
N SER A 198 -12.74 -23.46 -35.62
CA SER A 198 -12.09 -22.55 -34.69
C SER A 198 -12.06 -21.08 -35.14
N GLN A 199 -12.72 -20.20 -34.39
CA GLN A 199 -12.20 -18.85 -34.16
C GLN A 199 -11.96 -18.66 -32.67
N GLN A 200 -10.69 -18.85 -32.29
CA GLN A 200 -10.15 -18.49 -30.99
C GLN A 200 -10.47 -17.02 -30.71
N SER A 201 -10.84 -16.74 -29.46
CA SER A 201 -11.08 -15.38 -28.99
C SER A 201 -9.75 -14.61 -28.92
N LEU A 202 -9.28 -14.14 -30.07
CA LEU A 202 -8.09 -13.32 -30.26
C LEU A 202 -8.23 -11.97 -29.54
N TYR A 203 -9.43 -11.40 -29.55
CA TYR A 203 -9.68 -10.01 -29.15
C TYR A 203 -9.57 -9.73 -27.65
N PRO A 204 -10.10 -10.56 -26.72
CA PRO A 204 -9.96 -10.29 -25.28
C PRO A 204 -8.51 -10.38 -24.79
N SER A 205 -7.71 -11.28 -25.38
CA SER A 205 -6.30 -11.45 -25.03
C SER A 205 -5.41 -10.31 -25.56
N MET A 206 -5.73 -9.78 -26.75
CA MET A 206 -5.01 -8.63 -27.31
C MET A 206 -5.35 -7.29 -26.61
N ILE A 207 -6.59 -7.11 -26.14
CA ILE A 207 -7.03 -5.92 -25.41
C ILE A 207 -6.24 -5.72 -24.10
N ILE A 208 -5.99 -6.83 -23.39
CA ILE A 208 -5.27 -6.83 -22.11
C ILE A 208 -3.75 -6.78 -22.34
N ALA A 209 -3.23 -7.51 -23.33
CA ALA A 209 -1.79 -7.57 -23.61
C ALA A 209 -1.20 -6.24 -24.12
N TYR A 210 -1.99 -5.44 -24.85
CA TYR A 210 -1.54 -4.19 -25.46
C TYR A 210 -2.18 -2.92 -24.85
N ASN A 211 -2.87 -3.04 -23.71
CA ASN A 211 -3.53 -1.95 -22.99
C ASN A 211 -4.43 -1.06 -23.88
N LEU A 212 -5.27 -1.73 -24.69
CA LEU A 212 -6.17 -1.07 -25.64
C LEU A 212 -7.47 -0.67 -24.93
N CYS A 213 -7.64 0.63 -24.67
CA CYS A 213 -8.80 1.21 -24.02
C CYS A 213 -9.22 2.50 -24.74
N PHE A 214 -10.50 2.89 -24.64
CA PHE A 214 -11.00 4.17 -25.18
C PHE A 214 -10.27 5.39 -24.57
N SER A 215 -9.73 5.25 -23.35
CA SER A 215 -8.95 6.31 -22.69
C SER A 215 -7.45 6.31 -23.05
N THR A 216 -6.98 5.34 -23.86
CA THR A 216 -5.57 5.20 -24.27
C THR A 216 -5.37 5.28 -25.80
N CYS A 217 -6.42 5.62 -26.55
CA CYS A 217 -6.39 5.76 -28.01
C CYS A 217 -5.98 7.17 -28.45
N LEU A 218 -4.91 7.30 -29.24
CA LEU A 218 -4.35 8.60 -29.71
C LEU A 218 -4.48 8.83 -31.23
N GLY A 219 -5.14 7.92 -31.95
CA GLY A 219 -5.39 8.07 -33.39
C GLY A 219 -4.38 7.40 -34.32
N ASN A 220 -4.70 7.36 -35.62
CA ASN A 220 -3.88 6.73 -36.66
C ASN A 220 -2.70 7.62 -37.13
N VAL A 221 -1.60 7.00 -37.55
CA VAL A 221 -0.37 7.67 -38.05
C VAL A 221 -0.44 7.97 -39.56
N ALA A 222 -1.43 7.41 -40.29
CA ALA A 222 -1.72 7.71 -41.69
C ALA A 222 -3.23 7.52 -42.02
N PRO A 223 -3.80 8.22 -43.02
CA PRO A 223 -5.23 8.17 -43.31
C PRO A 223 -5.64 6.85 -43.98
N SER A 224 -6.60 6.15 -43.38
CA SER A 224 -7.20 4.90 -43.87
C SER A 224 -8.46 5.16 -44.70
N LYS A 225 -8.72 4.34 -45.73
CA LYS A 225 -10.02 4.29 -46.41
C LYS A 225 -11.05 3.53 -45.54
N ALA A 226 -12.12 4.26 -45.19
CA ALA A 226 -13.48 3.84 -44.83
C ALA A 226 -13.69 2.55 -44.01
N ASN A 227 -13.48 2.63 -42.68
CA ASN A 227 -14.49 2.36 -41.63
C ASN A 227 -13.82 2.34 -40.23
N THR A 228 -13.51 3.51 -39.65
CA THR A 228 -13.06 3.58 -38.25
C THR A 228 -13.36 4.97 -37.66
N LEU A 229 -13.84 5.00 -36.42
CA LEU A 229 -14.06 6.21 -35.60
C LEU A 229 -12.74 6.65 -34.92
N GLY A 230 -12.35 7.93 -35.06
CA GLY A 230 -11.27 8.55 -34.28
C GLY A 230 -10.31 9.46 -35.07
N VAL A 231 -9.71 10.46 -34.40
CA VAL A 231 -8.79 11.49 -34.95
C VAL A 231 -7.56 10.85 -35.59
N SER A 232 -7.10 11.33 -36.74
CA SER A 232 -6.22 10.60 -37.66
C SER A 232 -4.84 11.22 -37.93
N SER A 233 -4.39 12.21 -37.14
CA SER A 233 -2.99 12.70 -37.19
C SER A 233 -2.65 13.62 -36.00
N PHE A 234 -1.62 13.27 -35.22
CA PHE A 234 -1.00 14.13 -34.21
C PHE A 234 0.53 13.90 -34.20
N SER A 235 1.32 14.95 -34.40
CA SER A 235 2.78 14.93 -34.35
C SER A 235 3.27 15.87 -33.23
N PRO A 236 3.79 15.35 -32.11
CA PRO A 236 4.27 16.20 -31.02
C PRO A 236 5.60 16.89 -31.35
N ASP A 237 5.80 18.06 -30.76
CA ASP A 237 6.97 18.93 -30.95
C ASP A 237 8.28 18.24 -30.45
N PRO A 238 9.34 18.15 -31.29
CA PRO A 238 10.63 17.56 -30.94
C PRO A 238 11.32 18.16 -29.71
N TYR A 239 11.11 19.46 -29.42
CA TYR A 239 11.72 20.11 -28.26
C TYR A 239 11.11 19.65 -26.94
N VAL A 240 9.81 19.32 -26.93
CA VAL A 240 9.10 18.81 -25.75
C VAL A 240 9.60 17.41 -25.40
N LEU A 241 9.87 16.55 -26.40
CA LEU A 241 10.42 15.21 -26.22
C LEU A 241 11.84 15.23 -25.62
N GLN A 242 12.67 16.20 -26.00
CA GLN A 242 14.03 16.33 -25.49
C GLN A 242 14.07 16.74 -24.01
N SER A 243 13.12 17.56 -23.56
CA SER A 243 12.98 17.98 -22.16
C SER A 243 12.53 16.85 -21.21
N MET A 244 11.89 15.81 -21.75
CA MET A 244 11.32 14.70 -20.96
C MET A 244 12.13 13.40 -21.06
N LYS A 245 13.35 13.45 -21.63
CA LYS A 245 14.21 12.29 -21.93
C LYS A 245 14.43 11.34 -20.74
N ASN A 246 14.44 11.85 -19.50
CA ASN A 246 14.68 11.07 -18.29
C ASN A 246 13.41 10.48 -17.65
N GLU A 247 12.21 10.79 -18.18
CA GLU A 247 10.91 10.36 -17.63
C GLU A 247 10.17 9.38 -18.55
N ILE A 248 10.84 8.94 -19.62
CA ILE A 248 10.27 8.11 -20.70
C ILE A 248 10.78 6.67 -20.56
N LEU A 249 9.85 5.74 -20.46
CA LEU A 249 10.09 4.30 -20.59
C LEU A 249 9.82 3.89 -22.04
N LEU A 250 10.83 3.38 -22.73
CA LEU A 250 10.73 2.89 -24.10
C LEU A 250 10.63 1.37 -24.08
N THR A 251 9.54 0.81 -24.60
CA THR A 251 9.38 -0.64 -24.70
C THR A 251 10.03 -1.19 -25.98
N PRO A 252 10.41 -2.48 -26.03
CA PRO A 252 11.15 -3.07 -27.15
C PRO A 252 10.44 -3.02 -28.52
N ASN A 253 9.14 -2.70 -28.57
CA ASN A 253 8.36 -2.51 -29.79
C ASN A 253 8.21 -1.05 -30.24
N GLY A 254 9.03 -0.14 -29.69
CA GLY A 254 9.10 1.27 -30.13
C GLY A 254 8.00 2.18 -29.59
N VAL A 255 7.28 1.75 -28.55
CA VAL A 255 6.23 2.55 -27.90
C VAL A 255 6.81 3.29 -26.70
N MET A 256 6.57 4.60 -26.63
CA MET A 256 7.03 5.46 -25.55
C MET A 256 5.94 5.62 -24.48
N TYR A 257 6.28 5.33 -23.23
CA TYR A 257 5.44 5.57 -22.06
C TYR A 257 6.08 6.66 -21.21
N VAL A 258 5.26 7.52 -20.60
CA VAL A 258 5.71 8.47 -19.58
C VAL A 258 5.44 7.84 -18.21
N THR A 259 6.45 7.74 -17.35
CA THR A 259 6.22 7.33 -15.95
C THR A 259 5.30 8.34 -15.29
N SER A 260 4.16 7.87 -14.73
CA SER A 260 3.22 8.77 -14.05
C SER A 260 3.96 9.48 -12.92
N LYS A 261 4.14 10.80 -13.06
CA LYS A 261 4.75 11.71 -12.05
C LYS A 261 4.21 11.45 -10.64
N GLN A 262 2.99 10.92 -10.53
CA GLN A 262 2.33 10.63 -9.27
C GLN A 262 2.96 9.48 -8.46
N ILE A 263 3.52 8.44 -9.09
CA ILE A 263 4.19 7.33 -8.38
C ILE A 263 5.56 7.79 -7.87
N LEU A 264 6.37 8.42 -8.73
CA LEU A 264 7.67 8.97 -8.34
C LEU A 264 7.52 10.04 -7.26
N HIS A 265 6.53 10.93 -7.38
CA HIS A 265 6.23 11.91 -6.34
C HIS A 265 5.86 11.24 -5.01
N ARG A 266 5.10 10.14 -5.00
CA ARG A 266 4.82 9.38 -3.77
C ARG A 266 6.08 8.77 -3.16
N VAL A 267 6.96 8.21 -3.97
CA VAL A 267 8.23 7.62 -3.51
C VAL A 267 9.15 8.70 -2.93
N PHE A 268 9.30 9.84 -3.61
CA PHE A 268 10.10 10.97 -3.09
C PHE A 268 9.46 11.59 -1.84
N ASN A 269 8.13 11.69 -1.81
CA ASN A 269 7.40 12.13 -0.63
C ASN A 269 7.61 11.18 0.57
N ALA A 270 7.63 9.87 0.36
CA ALA A 270 7.94 8.89 1.40
C ALA A 270 9.39 9.04 1.90
N ARG A 271 10.36 9.21 0.97
CA ARG A 271 11.77 9.45 1.33
C ARG A 271 11.96 10.73 2.15
N GLN A 272 11.34 11.85 1.77
CA GLN A 272 11.45 13.09 2.56
C GLN A 272 10.78 12.95 3.93
N LEU A 273 9.68 12.22 4.03
CA LEU A 273 9.00 11.97 5.31
C LEU A 273 9.86 11.09 6.23
N ALA A 274 10.58 10.10 5.67
CA ALA A 274 11.54 9.31 6.42
C ALA A 274 12.70 10.16 6.94
N LEU A 275 13.27 11.04 6.11
CA LEU A 275 14.31 11.99 6.56
C LEU A 275 13.79 12.92 7.65
N LYS A 276 12.56 13.46 7.49
CA LYS A 276 11.90 14.27 8.53
C LYS A 276 11.70 13.48 9.83
N LEU A 277 11.32 12.20 9.73
CA LEU A 277 11.17 11.34 10.90
C LEU A 277 12.51 11.17 11.62
N ILE A 278 13.60 10.92 10.90
CA ILE A 278 14.95 10.81 11.49
C ILE A 278 15.27 12.09 12.25
N SER A 279 15.12 13.27 11.64
CA SER A 279 15.37 14.55 12.31
C SER A 279 14.52 14.75 13.56
N ASN A 280 13.22 14.41 13.49
CA ASN A 280 12.31 14.53 14.63
C ASN A 280 12.66 13.53 15.75
N VAL A 281 13.07 12.31 15.41
CA VAL A 281 13.49 11.28 16.36
C VAL A 281 14.82 11.64 17.02
N THR A 282 15.74 12.30 16.30
CA THR A 282 17.00 12.81 16.88
C THR A 282 16.73 13.78 18.03
N TYR A 283 15.79 14.72 17.85
CA TYR A 283 15.33 15.58 18.94
C TYR A 283 14.59 14.77 20.02
N GLY A 284 13.64 13.91 19.65
CA GLY A 284 12.88 13.11 20.63
C GLY A 284 13.76 12.22 21.52
N TYR A 285 14.91 11.78 21.01
CA TYR A 285 15.89 11.00 21.75
C TYR A 285 16.48 11.75 22.94
N THR A 286 16.64 13.08 22.87
CA THR A 286 17.16 13.86 23.99
C THR A 286 16.21 13.86 25.17
N ALA A 287 14.90 13.69 24.94
CA ALA A 287 13.87 13.60 25.99
C ALA A 287 13.54 12.15 26.43
N ALA A 288 14.24 11.13 25.91
CA ALA A 288 13.86 9.73 26.08
C ALA A 288 14.21 9.15 27.48
N GLY A 289 13.55 9.63 28.53
CA GLY A 289 13.86 9.25 29.92
C GLY A 289 13.49 7.82 30.34
N PHE A 290 12.57 7.15 29.64
CA PHE A 290 12.13 5.79 30.01
C PHE A 290 12.99 4.67 29.42
N SER A 291 13.40 4.80 28.15
CA SER A 291 14.11 3.75 27.40
C SER A 291 15.31 4.28 26.60
N GLY A 292 15.64 5.56 26.73
CA GLY A 292 16.78 6.18 26.05
C GLY A 292 18.09 5.84 26.78
N ARG A 293 19.17 5.70 26.01
CA ARG A 293 20.50 5.38 26.57
C ARG A 293 21.29 6.63 26.98
N MET A 294 20.87 7.81 26.52
CA MET A 294 21.55 9.09 26.78
C MET A 294 20.55 10.26 26.74
N PRO A 295 19.57 10.31 27.66
CA PRO A 295 18.65 11.45 27.75
C PRO A 295 19.34 12.69 28.30
N CYS A 296 18.98 13.86 27.78
CA CYS A 296 19.33 15.19 28.29
C CYS A 296 18.08 16.07 28.20
N ALA A 297 17.33 16.11 29.31
CA ALA A 297 16.06 16.81 29.39
C ALA A 297 16.24 18.32 29.23
N GLU A 298 17.33 18.88 29.75
CA GLU A 298 17.67 20.30 29.67
C GLU A 298 17.84 20.76 28.21
N LEU A 299 18.45 19.91 27.38
CA LEU A 299 18.58 20.17 25.95
C LEU A 299 17.21 20.13 25.25
N ALA A 300 16.38 19.13 25.57
CA ALA A 300 15.03 19.03 24.99
C ALA A 300 14.17 20.26 25.35
N ASP A 301 14.16 20.64 26.62
CA ASP A 301 13.41 21.80 27.13
C ASP A 301 13.90 23.10 26.51
N SER A 302 15.22 23.28 26.38
CA SER A 302 15.81 24.45 25.72
C SER A 302 15.34 24.56 24.27
N ILE A 303 15.31 23.45 23.52
CA ILE A 303 14.83 23.43 22.13
C ILE A 303 13.35 23.82 22.04
N VAL A 304 12.50 23.24 22.90
CA VAL A 304 11.06 23.55 22.95
C VAL A 304 10.82 25.01 23.30
N GLN A 305 11.55 25.53 24.29
CA GLN A 305 11.43 26.92 24.74
C GLN A 305 11.88 27.91 23.66
N CYS A 306 12.98 27.61 22.96
CA CYS A 306 13.42 28.41 21.81
C CYS A 306 12.38 28.43 20.69
N GLY A 307 11.79 27.28 20.35
CA GLY A 307 10.71 27.18 19.36
C GLY A 307 9.50 28.01 19.77
N ARG A 308 9.04 27.88 21.01
CA ARG A 308 7.91 28.63 21.56
C ARG A 308 8.15 30.14 21.56
N SER A 309 9.31 30.59 22.04
CA SER A 309 9.67 32.01 22.07
C SER A 309 9.72 32.60 20.65
N THR A 310 10.26 31.84 19.69
CA THR A 310 10.31 32.25 18.28
C THR A 310 8.91 32.43 17.70
N LEU A 311 8.00 31.50 17.99
CA LEU A 311 6.60 31.58 17.56
C LEU A 311 5.88 32.78 18.21
N GLU A 312 6.02 32.99 19.51
CA GLU A 312 5.39 34.10 20.24
C GLU A 312 5.88 35.47 19.76
N LYS A 313 7.17 35.60 19.43
CA LYS A 313 7.74 36.79 18.80
C LYS A 313 7.15 37.03 17.41
N ALA A 314 7.03 35.99 16.59
CA ALA A 314 6.40 36.07 15.28
C ALA A 314 4.92 36.50 15.36
N ILE A 315 4.16 35.94 16.31
CA ILE A 315 2.76 36.33 16.57
C ILE A 315 2.67 37.80 16.93
N SER A 316 3.48 38.24 17.89
CA SER A 316 3.48 39.62 18.38
C SER A 316 3.82 40.59 17.25
N PHE A 317 4.82 40.26 16.43
CA PHE A 317 5.24 41.07 15.29
C PHE A 317 4.14 41.21 14.23
N VAL A 318 3.48 40.11 13.84
CA VAL A 318 2.40 40.14 12.84
C VAL A 318 1.21 40.96 13.34
N ASN A 319 0.82 40.80 14.61
CA ASN A 319 -0.31 41.52 15.19
C ASN A 319 -0.03 43.02 15.38
N ALA A 320 1.22 43.42 15.60
CA ALA A 320 1.62 44.82 15.78
C ALA A 320 1.84 45.57 14.45
N HIS A 321 1.89 44.87 13.31
CA HIS A 321 2.21 45.48 12.02
C HIS A 321 0.97 46.04 11.32
N ASP A 322 0.72 47.33 11.50
CA ASP A 322 -0.51 48.01 11.03
C ASP A 322 -0.74 47.93 9.51
N LYS A 323 0.33 47.89 8.71
CA LYS A 323 0.25 47.87 7.24
C LYS A 323 -0.52 46.64 6.71
N TRP A 324 -0.34 45.48 7.34
CA TRP A 324 -0.95 44.24 6.87
C TRP A 324 -2.42 44.10 7.28
N LYS A 325 -2.86 44.84 8.32
CA LYS A 325 -4.19 44.69 8.95
C LYS A 325 -4.51 43.21 9.24
N ALA A 326 -3.49 42.49 9.71
CA ALA A 326 -3.49 41.05 9.91
C ALA A 326 -3.75 40.71 11.38
N LYS A 327 -4.38 39.56 11.64
CA LYS A 327 -4.54 39.03 13.00
C LYS A 327 -4.23 37.55 13.03
N VAL A 328 -3.30 37.13 13.88
CA VAL A 328 -3.08 35.69 14.12
C VAL A 328 -4.25 35.12 14.91
N ILE A 329 -4.90 34.09 14.38
CA ILE A 329 -6.09 33.45 14.98
C ILE A 329 -5.83 32.04 15.47
N TYR A 330 -4.77 31.39 15.00
CA TYR A 330 -4.37 30.06 15.44
C TYR A 330 -2.86 29.88 15.27
N GLY A 331 -2.25 29.13 16.17
CA GLY A 331 -0.84 28.74 16.11
C GLY A 331 -0.65 27.40 16.78
N ASP A 332 0.11 26.51 16.13
CA ASP A 332 0.38 25.16 16.63
C ASP A 332 1.83 24.80 16.32
N THR A 333 2.66 24.82 17.37
CA THR A 333 4.10 24.52 17.41
C THR A 333 4.96 25.29 16.40
N ASP A 334 4.80 25.01 15.12
CA ASP A 334 5.60 25.50 13.98
C ASP A 334 4.75 26.25 12.92
N SER A 335 3.43 26.35 13.13
CA SER A 335 2.51 26.94 12.16
C SER A 335 1.76 28.16 12.72
N LEU A 336 1.47 29.12 11.83
CA LEU A 336 0.77 30.37 12.11
C LEU A 336 -0.38 30.56 11.13
N PHE A 337 -1.59 30.82 11.64
CA PHE A 337 -2.78 31.10 10.85
C PHE A 337 -3.11 32.58 11.00
N VAL A 338 -2.90 33.31 9.92
CA VAL A 338 -3.08 34.76 9.85
C VAL A 338 -4.38 35.06 9.12
N LEU A 339 -5.31 35.72 9.82
CA LEU A 339 -6.57 36.18 9.25
C LEU A 339 -6.36 37.52 8.54
N LEU A 340 -6.65 37.52 7.23
CA LEU A 340 -6.66 38.71 6.37
C LEU A 340 -8.10 38.99 5.92
N LYS A 341 -8.80 39.86 6.65
CA LYS A 341 -10.22 40.16 6.38
C LYS A 341 -10.38 40.91 5.05
N GLY A 342 -11.30 40.44 4.20
CA GLY A 342 -11.66 41.10 2.95
C GLY A 342 -10.59 41.03 1.85
N ARG A 343 -9.57 40.17 1.99
CA ARG A 343 -8.53 39.97 0.98
C ARG A 343 -8.86 38.79 0.07
N THR A 344 -8.48 38.91 -1.18
CA THR A 344 -8.51 37.81 -2.15
C THR A 344 -7.42 36.77 -1.86
N VAL A 345 -7.54 35.57 -2.45
CA VAL A 345 -6.51 34.53 -2.32
C VAL A 345 -5.14 35.04 -2.83
N LYS A 346 -5.12 35.75 -3.96
CA LYS A 346 -3.89 36.30 -4.56
C LYS A 346 -3.21 37.34 -3.68
N GLU A 347 -3.97 38.29 -3.13
CA GLU A 347 -3.43 39.27 -2.17
C GLU A 347 -2.93 38.59 -0.89
N SER A 348 -3.65 37.54 -0.45
CA SER A 348 -3.27 36.79 0.75
C SER A 348 -1.91 36.09 0.59
N PHE A 349 -1.60 35.57 -0.60
CA PHE A 349 -0.26 35.06 -0.91
C PHE A 349 0.82 36.14 -0.90
N GLN A 350 0.53 37.32 -1.45
CA GLN A 350 1.49 38.44 -1.44
C GLN A 350 1.84 38.86 -0.01
N ILE A 351 0.81 39.14 0.81
CA ILE A 351 1.00 39.51 2.22
C ILE A 351 1.65 38.37 3.00
N GLY A 352 1.26 37.11 2.74
CA GLY A 352 1.88 35.94 3.36
C GLY A 352 3.38 35.83 3.08
N ASN A 353 3.81 36.11 1.85
CA ASN A 353 5.22 36.13 1.47
C ASN A 353 5.99 37.30 2.12
N GLU A 354 5.37 38.48 2.24
CA GLU A 354 5.96 39.61 2.98
C GLU A 354 6.18 39.27 4.45
N ILE A 355 5.15 38.70 5.10
CA ILE A 355 5.22 38.23 6.50
C ILE A 355 6.33 37.17 6.66
N ALA A 356 6.36 36.17 5.77
CA ALA A 356 7.36 35.10 5.79
C ALA A 356 8.79 35.65 5.65
N SER A 357 9.00 36.60 4.74
CA SER A 357 10.29 37.23 4.50
C SER A 357 10.75 38.08 5.69
N ALA A 358 9.84 38.90 6.25
CA ALA A 358 10.13 39.74 7.41
C ALA A 358 10.47 38.91 8.66
N ILE A 359 9.69 37.86 8.93
CA ILE A 359 9.96 36.97 10.08
C ILE A 359 11.27 36.20 9.86
N THR A 360 11.54 35.73 8.66
CA THR A 360 12.81 35.05 8.35
C THR A 360 14.01 35.97 8.59
N ALA A 361 13.94 37.24 8.18
CA ALA A 361 15.01 38.21 8.37
C ALA A 361 15.29 38.55 9.85
N MET A 362 14.28 38.44 10.72
CA MET A 362 14.42 38.67 12.17
C MET A 362 15.04 37.50 12.92
N ASN A 363 15.22 36.34 12.28
CA ASN A 363 15.71 35.12 12.93
C ASN A 363 17.10 34.70 12.41
N PRO A 364 17.91 34.02 13.24
CA PRO A 364 19.21 33.54 12.81
C PRO A 364 19.09 32.42 11.77
N LYS A 365 20.01 32.35 10.82
CA LYS A 365 20.12 31.21 9.89
C LYS A 365 20.39 29.93 10.71
N PRO A 366 19.76 28.78 10.40
CA PRO A 366 18.93 28.45 9.23
C PRO A 366 17.40 28.61 9.45
N VAL A 367 16.96 29.31 10.49
CA VAL A 367 15.52 29.46 10.79
C VAL A 367 14.84 30.28 9.68
N THR A 368 13.86 29.68 9.01
CA THR A 368 13.11 30.29 7.92
C THR A 368 11.63 30.02 8.07
N LEU A 369 10.81 31.03 7.81
CA LEU A 369 9.36 30.89 7.70
C LEU A 369 8.99 30.84 6.22
N LYS A 370 8.15 29.87 5.84
CA LYS A 370 7.69 29.69 4.46
C LYS A 370 6.18 29.90 4.38
N MET A 371 5.73 30.65 3.38
CA MET A 371 4.32 30.67 3.01
C MET A 371 3.96 29.34 2.34
N GLU A 372 3.13 28.53 3.00
CA GLU A 372 2.77 27.19 2.50
C GLU A 372 1.47 27.22 1.69
N LYS A 373 0.39 27.75 2.27
CA LYS A 373 -0.95 27.71 1.65
C LYS A 373 -1.88 28.79 2.18
N VAL A 374 -2.91 29.13 1.40
CA VAL A 374 -4.04 29.98 1.81
C VAL A 374 -5.29 29.11 1.94
N TYR A 375 -6.05 29.28 3.03
CA TYR A 375 -7.35 28.62 3.18
C TYR A 375 -8.50 29.57 2.84
N HIS A 376 -9.38 29.16 1.92
CA HIS A 376 -10.59 29.91 1.60
C HIS A 376 -11.69 29.02 0.97
N PRO A 377 -12.81 28.72 1.67
CA PRO A 377 -13.12 29.00 3.08
C PRO A 377 -12.39 28.06 4.07
N CYS A 378 -12.50 28.38 5.37
CA CYS A 378 -11.86 27.63 6.46
C CYS A 378 -12.74 27.59 7.72
N PHE A 379 -12.75 26.45 8.41
CA PHE A 379 -13.31 26.27 9.74
C PHE A 379 -12.23 25.81 10.72
N LEU A 380 -12.09 26.56 11.81
CA LEU A 380 -11.27 26.18 12.96
C LEU A 380 -12.22 25.73 14.07
N LEU A 381 -12.19 24.43 14.41
CA LEU A 381 -13.07 23.88 15.44
C LEU A 381 -12.39 23.95 16.81
N THR A 382 -11.27 23.23 16.95
CA THR A 382 -10.46 23.20 18.17
C THR A 382 -8.98 23.00 17.81
N LYS A 383 -8.10 22.96 18.82
CA LYS A 383 -6.67 22.67 18.61
C LYS A 383 -6.51 21.36 17.84
N LYS A 384 -5.71 21.40 16.76
CA LYS A 384 -5.46 20.27 15.85
C LYS A 384 -6.71 19.74 15.13
N ARG A 385 -7.81 20.51 15.12
CA ARG A 385 -9.07 20.16 14.45
C ARG A 385 -9.57 21.32 13.60
N TYR A 386 -9.29 21.26 12.31
CA TYR A 386 -9.67 22.29 11.35
C TYR A 386 -9.83 21.71 9.95
N VAL A 387 -10.56 22.42 9.10
CA VAL A 387 -10.82 22.01 7.71
C VAL A 387 -11.01 23.22 6.82
N GLY A 388 -10.53 23.15 5.59
CA GLY A 388 -10.74 24.22 4.62
C GLY A 388 -10.36 23.81 3.21
N TYR A 389 -10.69 24.69 2.27
CA TYR A 389 -10.18 24.64 0.92
C TYR A 389 -8.83 25.33 0.86
N SER A 390 -7.77 24.55 0.65
CA SER A 390 -6.40 25.05 0.59
C SER A 390 -5.96 25.30 -0.86
N TYR A 391 -5.31 26.44 -1.05
CA TYR A 391 -4.61 26.83 -2.27
C TYR A 391 -3.12 26.90 -1.94
N GLU A 392 -2.28 26.24 -2.73
CA GLU A 392 -0.82 26.23 -2.56
C GLU A 392 -0.14 27.25 -3.48
N THR A 393 -0.80 27.66 -4.56
CA THR A 393 -0.32 28.73 -5.46
C THR A 393 -1.40 29.77 -5.73
N PRO A 394 -1.02 31.03 -6.04
CA PRO A 394 -1.98 32.08 -6.40
C PRO A 394 -2.78 31.79 -7.68
N GLU A 395 -2.23 30.99 -8.60
CA GLU A 395 -2.83 30.63 -9.88
C GLU A 395 -3.74 29.39 -9.79
N GLN A 396 -3.74 28.70 -8.64
CA GLN A 396 -4.55 27.50 -8.44
C GLN A 396 -6.04 27.85 -8.47
N THR A 397 -6.77 27.27 -9.42
CA THR A 397 -8.22 27.48 -9.59
C THR A 397 -9.04 26.53 -8.72
N ALA A 398 -8.70 25.24 -8.74
CA ALA A 398 -9.41 24.21 -7.98
C ALA A 398 -8.77 24.02 -6.59
N PRO A 399 -9.51 24.19 -5.49
CA PRO A 399 -8.96 24.00 -4.15
C PRO A 399 -8.70 22.52 -3.83
N VAL A 400 -7.81 22.29 -2.88
CA VAL A 400 -7.65 20.98 -2.23
C VAL A 400 -8.45 20.98 -0.93
N PHE A 401 -9.29 19.97 -0.70
CA PHE A 401 -9.96 19.77 0.58
C PHE A 401 -8.94 19.25 1.60
N ASP A 402 -8.50 20.12 2.50
CA ASP A 402 -7.54 19.78 3.55
C ASP A 402 -8.25 19.75 4.91
N ALA A 403 -8.21 18.59 5.55
CA ALA A 403 -8.86 18.29 6.81
C ALA A 403 -7.83 17.74 7.81
N LYS A 404 -7.73 18.37 8.98
CA LYS A 404 -6.82 17.95 10.06
C LYS A 404 -7.63 17.57 11.29
N GLY A 405 -7.44 16.34 11.76
CA GLY A 405 -7.97 15.83 13.05
C GLY A 405 -9.49 15.64 13.16
N ILE A 406 -10.26 16.08 12.16
CA ILE A 406 -11.71 15.87 12.08
C ILE A 406 -12.06 14.48 11.57
N GLU A 407 -13.32 14.09 11.73
CA GLU A 407 -13.83 12.73 11.51
C GLU A 407 -13.72 12.23 10.06
N THR A 408 -13.43 13.11 9.09
CA THR A 408 -13.18 12.74 7.68
C THR A 408 -11.86 12.00 7.48
N VAL A 409 -10.85 12.23 8.33
CA VAL A 409 -9.50 11.64 8.21
C VAL A 409 -9.16 10.65 9.30
N ARG A 410 -10.04 10.51 10.30
CA ARG A 410 -9.86 9.53 11.38
C ARG A 410 -10.34 8.14 10.94
N ARG A 411 -9.74 7.10 11.53
CA ARG A 411 -10.02 5.69 11.22
C ARG A 411 -10.87 4.99 12.28
N ASP A 412 -11.15 5.66 13.40
CA ASP A 412 -11.99 5.16 14.49
C ASP A 412 -13.50 5.30 14.23
N THR A 413 -13.88 5.84 13.07
CA THR A 413 -15.26 6.01 12.62
C THR A 413 -15.55 5.15 11.38
N CYS A 414 -16.82 5.01 11.02
CA CYS A 414 -17.21 4.30 9.81
C CYS A 414 -17.18 5.23 8.57
N GLY A 415 -17.06 4.64 7.39
CA GLY A 415 -17.02 5.37 6.12
C GLY A 415 -18.24 6.26 5.87
N ALA A 416 -19.40 5.89 6.39
CA ALA A 416 -20.63 6.67 6.28
C ALA A 416 -20.49 8.04 6.96
N VAL A 417 -19.88 8.10 8.15
CA VAL A 417 -19.65 9.36 8.87
C VAL A 417 -18.66 10.23 8.10
N ALA A 418 -17.50 9.66 7.73
CA ALA A 418 -16.45 10.40 7.02
C ALA A 418 -16.97 10.99 5.70
N LYS A 419 -17.63 10.18 4.86
CA LYS A 419 -18.18 10.61 3.56
C LYS A 419 -19.29 11.65 3.72
N THR A 420 -20.20 11.44 4.67
CA THR A 420 -21.33 12.37 4.90
C THR A 420 -20.83 13.72 5.39
N LEU A 421 -19.86 13.73 6.32
CA LEU A 421 -19.27 14.96 6.83
C LEU A 421 -18.50 15.71 5.74
N GLU A 422 -17.64 15.02 4.98
CA GLU A 422 -16.90 15.64 3.88
C GLU A 422 -17.84 16.29 2.85
N MET A 423 -18.87 15.55 2.40
CA MET A 423 -19.83 16.08 1.44
C MET A 423 -20.64 17.24 1.99
N SER A 424 -21.00 17.21 3.28
CA SER A 424 -21.69 18.32 3.93
C SER A 424 -20.84 19.59 3.95
N LEU A 425 -19.54 19.45 4.26
CA LEU A 425 -18.57 20.56 4.25
C LEU A 425 -18.35 21.10 2.84
N ARG A 426 -18.22 20.24 1.83
CA ARG A 426 -18.09 20.64 0.42
C ARG A 426 -19.31 21.42 -0.05
N HIS A 427 -20.52 20.91 0.23
CA HIS A 427 -21.76 21.63 -0.08
C HIS A 427 -21.79 23.03 0.54
N PHE A 428 -21.37 23.16 1.81
CA PHE A 428 -21.30 24.46 2.46
C PHE A 428 -20.24 25.36 1.84
N PHE A 429 -19.04 24.85 1.56
CA PHE A 429 -17.94 25.64 1.01
C PHE A 429 -18.22 26.15 -0.41
N GLU A 430 -18.93 25.39 -1.23
CA GLU A 430 -19.25 25.75 -2.60
C GLU A 430 -20.44 26.71 -2.71
N HIS A 431 -21.46 26.54 -1.85
CA HIS A 431 -22.73 27.26 -2.00
C HIS A 431 -22.97 28.30 -0.91
N GLN A 432 -22.25 28.23 0.20
CA GLN A 432 -22.48 29.03 1.41
C GLN A 432 -23.94 29.02 1.89
N ASP A 433 -24.65 27.91 1.63
CA ASP A 433 -26.08 27.75 1.93
C ASP A 433 -26.32 26.54 2.83
N ILE A 434 -26.75 26.82 4.06
CA ILE A 434 -27.05 25.79 5.07
C ILE A 434 -28.27 24.94 4.69
N SER A 435 -29.18 25.47 3.87
CA SER A 435 -30.39 24.77 3.44
C SER A 435 -30.05 23.59 2.53
N LYS A 436 -29.05 23.74 1.67
CA LYS A 436 -28.52 22.65 0.83
C LYS A 436 -27.86 21.55 1.68
N VAL A 437 -27.10 21.93 2.71
CA VAL A 437 -26.51 20.98 3.65
C VAL A 437 -27.60 20.21 4.39
N LYS A 438 -28.62 20.91 4.91
CA LYS A 438 -29.77 20.31 5.58
C LYS A 438 -30.49 19.31 4.66
N ALA A 439 -30.79 19.71 3.43
CA ALA A 439 -31.46 18.84 2.45
C ALA A 439 -30.61 17.60 2.09
N TYR A 440 -29.29 17.75 2.00
CA TYR A 440 -28.36 16.64 1.80
C TYR A 440 -28.40 15.66 2.99
N LEU A 441 -28.28 16.17 4.22
CA LEU A 441 -28.29 15.36 5.44
C LEU A 441 -29.61 14.61 5.62
N GLN A 442 -30.74 15.31 5.46
CA GLN A 442 -32.07 14.68 5.52
C GLN A 442 -32.18 13.53 4.53
N ARG A 443 -31.69 13.70 3.29
CA ARG A 443 -31.65 12.64 2.29
C ARG A 443 -30.79 11.45 2.71
N GLN A 444 -29.60 11.70 3.28
CA GLN A 444 -28.76 10.61 3.77
C GLN A 444 -29.43 9.86 4.93
N TRP A 445 -30.05 10.58 5.88
CA TRP A 445 -30.79 9.96 6.98
C TRP A 445 -31.98 9.14 6.50
N THR A 446 -32.77 9.64 5.54
CA THR A 446 -33.86 8.87 4.93
C THR A 446 -33.35 7.60 4.26
N ARG A 447 -32.19 7.65 3.56
CA ARG A 447 -31.58 6.45 2.97
C ARG A 447 -31.13 5.45 4.03
N ILE A 448 -30.57 5.92 5.13
CA ILE A 448 -30.15 5.06 6.26
C ILE A 448 -31.37 4.39 6.89
N LEU A 449 -32.39 5.17 7.24
CA LEU A 449 -33.63 4.68 7.86
C LEU A 449 -34.41 3.72 6.94
N SER A 450 -34.30 3.88 5.62
CA SER A 450 -34.91 2.99 4.63
C SER A 450 -34.00 1.82 4.20
N ALA A 451 -32.86 1.62 4.87
CA ALA A 451 -31.86 0.60 4.55
C ALA A 451 -31.33 0.64 3.09
N ARG A 452 -31.40 1.80 2.42
CA ARG A 452 -30.90 2.05 1.04
C ARG A 452 -29.46 2.57 1.05
N VAL A 453 -28.58 1.89 1.79
CA VAL A 453 -27.17 2.24 1.97
C VAL A 453 -26.28 1.01 1.84
N SER A 454 -25.01 1.22 1.50
CA SER A 454 -24.03 0.14 1.45
C SER A 454 -23.59 -0.21 2.87
N LEU A 455 -23.73 -1.48 3.26
CA LEU A 455 -23.24 -1.97 4.56
C LEU A 455 -21.72 -1.77 4.71
N GLN A 456 -20.97 -1.75 3.61
CA GLN A 456 -19.53 -1.49 3.61
C GLN A 456 -19.17 -0.15 4.26
N ASP A 457 -20.03 0.87 4.10
CA ASP A 457 -19.79 2.20 4.66
C ASP A 457 -20.03 2.23 6.19
N PHE A 458 -20.66 1.21 6.76
CA PHE A 458 -20.95 1.11 8.19
C PHE A 458 -19.99 0.17 8.93
N VAL A 459 -18.95 -0.33 8.26
CA VAL A 459 -17.91 -1.16 8.87
C VAL A 459 -16.94 -0.28 9.67
N PHE A 460 -16.65 -0.70 10.90
CA PHE A 460 -15.60 -0.13 11.75
C PHE A 460 -14.33 -0.98 11.63
N ALA A 461 -13.18 -0.32 11.53
CA ALA A 461 -11.87 -0.95 11.63
C ALA A 461 -11.16 -0.36 12.85
N LYS A 462 -10.82 -1.19 13.84
CA LYS A 462 -10.11 -0.78 15.06
C LYS A 462 -8.70 -1.33 15.07
#